data_AF-A0A7V8TZZ9-F1
#
_entry.id   AF-A0A7V8TZZ9-F1
#
_cell.length_a   1.000
_cell.length_b   1.000
_cell.length_c   1.000
_cell.angle_alpha   90.00
_cell.angle_beta   90.00
_cell.angle_gamma   90.00
#
_symmetry.space_group_name_H-M   'P 1'
#
loop_
_entity.id
_entity.type
_entity.pdbx_description
1 polymer ?
#
loop_
_entity_poly.entity_id
_entity_poly.type
_entity_poly.pdbx_seq_one_letter_code
_entity_poly.pdbx_strand_id
1 'polypeptide(L)'
;MWKAKEKQLSVEQINGHVAKRNRLIVGRAPENTEMLFTAAELYGAMAQCSSRAKMDQHAARAQVQMCRHLIARHVDDKNDRFALLDTARTLKDYVGKAMTGLVGDGIAYLQMVRDGYRWVDHFENHAVHGKPPTTRSPDYVFSRTGDLFVALAESKATKGASRAAFTKTVRDGYHGQVEPYLGRKIGTWIASHGYAVGSWMKSVKKAEIFIDHTVSSGSSSGNGEDPSENSDPRSVRFGSYCGVLTLLFGPDIGEAARDRRWRPSEQTFTTVDWLDRTWIVGEDAEWETLVVTGEEHLIFKSGALRFVNGMALDMEVARRVFALIESSEGDLDLMGELPEFPADLIEAAKRSGGAIFPDGFAVLGREEDLSHFSRISVKPPAQAAPALVEIELPADALVAEGIRLMEARLPSSSNADVVEENQARLFLTHE
;
A
#
# COMPACT_ATOMS: atom_id res chain seq x y z
N MET A 1 9.33 -26.19 0.27
CA MET A 1 8.43 -25.07 -0.12
C MET A 1 7.02 -25.64 -0.22
N TRP A 2 6.00 -24.97 0.32
CA TRP A 2 4.60 -25.36 0.05
C TRP A 2 4.46 -25.42 -1.48
N LYS A 3 4.09 -26.58 -2.02
CA LYS A 3 4.07 -26.80 -3.47
C LYS A 3 3.16 -25.75 -4.13
N ALA A 4 3.46 -25.43 -5.38
CA ALA A 4 2.71 -24.50 -6.25
C ALA A 4 1.25 -24.93 -6.52
N LYS A 5 0.70 -25.88 -5.75
CA LYS A 5 -0.67 -26.33 -5.88
C LYS A 5 -1.59 -25.26 -5.33
N GLU A 6 -2.48 -24.75 -6.18
CA GLU A 6 -3.54 -23.84 -5.78
C GLU A 6 -4.44 -24.48 -4.72
N LYS A 7 -4.91 -23.64 -3.80
CA LYS A 7 -5.88 -24.01 -2.77
C LYS A 7 -7.16 -23.24 -2.94
N GLN A 8 -8.24 -23.93 -2.61
CA GLN A 8 -9.61 -23.44 -2.63
C GLN A 8 -10.08 -23.10 -1.21
N LEU A 9 -10.74 -21.96 -1.09
CA LEU A 9 -11.55 -21.55 0.06
C LEU A 9 -12.93 -21.10 -0.42
N SER A 10 -13.97 -21.50 0.31
CA SER A 10 -15.34 -21.08 0.07
C SER A 10 -15.84 -20.16 1.18
N VAL A 11 -16.63 -19.16 0.78
CA VAL A 11 -17.44 -18.35 1.68
C VAL A 11 -18.67 -19.16 2.06
N GLU A 12 -18.74 -19.58 3.32
CA GLU A 12 -19.82 -20.41 3.85
C GLU A 12 -20.96 -19.59 4.41
N GLN A 13 -20.71 -18.32 4.73
CA GLN A 13 -21.71 -17.43 5.30
C GLN A 13 -21.44 -15.98 4.89
N ILE A 14 -22.47 -15.32 4.37
CA ILE A 14 -22.50 -13.88 4.10
C ILE A 14 -23.67 -13.30 4.88
N ASN A 15 -23.40 -12.36 5.78
CA ASN A 15 -24.41 -11.64 6.54
C ASN A 15 -24.35 -10.16 6.18
N GLY A 16 -25.46 -9.63 5.68
CA GLY A 16 -25.61 -8.21 5.42
C GLY A 16 -26.13 -7.45 6.64
N HIS A 17 -25.54 -6.28 6.92
CA HIS A 17 -25.94 -5.37 7.98
C HIS A 17 -26.35 -4.01 7.44
N VAL A 18 -27.55 -3.57 7.79
CA VAL A 18 -28.01 -2.19 7.53
C VAL A 18 -27.29 -1.27 8.51
N ALA A 19 -26.35 -0.48 8.00
CA ALA A 19 -25.64 0.51 8.79
C ALA A 19 -26.56 1.69 9.17
N LYS A 20 -26.07 2.53 10.09
CA LYS A 20 -26.72 3.80 10.45
C LYS A 20 -27.04 4.64 9.21
N ARG A 21 -28.22 5.27 9.18
CA ARG A 21 -28.63 6.12 8.07
C ARG A 21 -27.64 7.27 7.86
N ASN A 22 -26.91 7.21 6.75
CA ASN A 22 -26.01 8.25 6.28
C ASN A 22 -25.93 8.16 4.75
N ARG A 23 -26.09 9.29 4.05
CA ARG A 23 -26.05 9.37 2.58
C ARG A 23 -24.71 8.92 1.98
N LEU A 24 -23.64 8.99 2.78
CA LEU A 24 -22.29 8.56 2.41
C LEU A 24 -22.08 7.04 2.48
N ILE A 25 -23.01 6.32 3.09
CA ILE A 25 -22.92 4.86 3.22
C ILE A 25 -23.72 4.25 2.08
N VAL A 26 -23.01 3.70 1.11
CA VAL A 26 -23.60 3.08 -0.10
C VAL A 26 -23.77 1.58 0.08
N GLY A 27 -22.90 0.94 0.88
CA GLY A 27 -22.88 -0.51 1.05
C GLY A 27 -22.40 -1.26 -0.21
N ARG A 28 -21.87 -2.47 0.00
CA ARG A 28 -21.47 -3.36 -1.09
C ARG A 28 -21.46 -4.80 -0.59
N ALA A 29 -22.09 -5.71 -1.34
CA ALA A 29 -22.00 -7.14 -1.07
C ALA A 29 -20.67 -7.70 -1.60
N PRO A 30 -20.06 -8.68 -0.93
CA PRO A 30 -18.93 -9.42 -1.52
C PRO A 30 -19.41 -10.13 -2.79
N GLU A 31 -18.64 -10.03 -3.87
CA GLU A 31 -19.00 -10.63 -5.16
C GLU A 31 -18.42 -12.05 -5.30
N ASN A 32 -17.25 -12.30 -4.72
CA ASN A 32 -16.61 -13.60 -4.75
C ASN A 32 -17.01 -14.44 -3.55
N THR A 33 -17.62 -15.58 -3.84
CA THR A 33 -17.99 -16.60 -2.83
C THR A 33 -17.00 -17.76 -2.78
N GLU A 34 -16.01 -17.75 -3.65
CA GLU A 34 -14.96 -18.76 -3.75
C GLU A 34 -13.65 -18.09 -4.14
N MET A 35 -12.55 -18.58 -3.57
CA MET A 35 -11.21 -18.07 -3.85
C MET A 35 -10.24 -19.21 -4.07
N LEU A 36 -9.52 -19.12 -5.20
CA LEU A 36 -8.31 -19.88 -5.46
C LEU A 36 -7.08 -19.02 -5.16
N PHE A 37 -6.09 -19.61 -4.50
CA PHE A 37 -4.81 -18.96 -4.24
C PHE A 37 -3.66 -19.96 -4.16
N THR A 38 -2.48 -19.51 -4.55
CA THR A 38 -1.21 -20.21 -4.41
C THR A 38 -0.56 -19.90 -3.06
N ALA A 39 0.44 -20.71 -2.67
CA ALA A 39 1.25 -20.44 -1.50
C ALA A 39 1.98 -19.08 -1.58
N ALA A 40 2.38 -18.64 -2.79
CA ALA A 40 3.03 -17.36 -3.01
C ALA A 40 2.07 -16.18 -2.80
N GLU A 41 0.82 -16.31 -3.27
CA GLU A 41 -0.22 -15.29 -3.03
C GLU A 41 -0.54 -15.16 -1.53
N LEU A 42 -0.70 -16.28 -0.81
CA LEU A 42 -0.91 -16.19 0.64
C LEU A 42 0.32 -15.62 1.36
N TYR A 43 1.53 -15.96 0.92
CA TYR A 43 2.75 -15.41 1.49
C TYR A 43 2.86 -13.89 1.31
N GLY A 44 2.62 -13.39 0.10
CA GLY A 44 2.63 -11.95 -0.17
C GLY A 44 1.51 -11.21 0.56
N ALA A 45 0.31 -11.80 0.64
CA ALA A 45 -0.80 -11.22 1.39
C ALA A 45 -0.50 -11.12 2.90
N MET A 46 0.06 -12.17 3.49
CA MET A 46 0.52 -12.14 4.90
C MET A 46 1.57 -11.06 5.11
N ALA A 47 2.49 -10.86 4.16
CA ALA A 47 3.50 -9.83 4.24
C ALA A 47 2.88 -8.43 4.25
N GLN A 48 2.03 -8.12 3.26
CA GLN A 48 1.28 -6.85 3.17
C GLN A 48 0.48 -6.56 4.46
N CYS A 49 -0.15 -7.58 5.04
CA CYS A 49 -0.89 -7.46 6.28
C CYS A 49 -0.03 -7.25 7.53
N SER A 50 1.27 -7.56 7.45
CA SER A 50 2.20 -7.49 8.57
C SER A 50 3.03 -6.19 8.62
N SER A 51 3.11 -5.43 7.53
CA SER A 51 3.93 -4.21 7.43
C SER A 51 3.30 -3.00 8.13
N ARG A 52 3.11 -3.11 9.45
CA ARG A 52 2.61 -2.02 10.29
C ARG A 52 3.75 -1.04 10.61
N ALA A 53 3.44 0.25 10.60
CA ALA A 53 4.39 1.32 10.92
C ALA A 53 5.01 1.14 12.32
N LYS A 54 4.25 0.61 13.28
CA LYS A 54 4.70 0.43 14.68
C LYS A 54 5.43 -0.89 14.94
N MET A 55 5.65 -1.72 13.93
CA MET A 55 6.32 -3.00 14.09
C MET A 55 7.70 -2.97 13.43
N ASP A 56 8.70 -3.46 14.15
CA ASP A 56 10.03 -3.72 13.60
C ASP A 56 9.89 -4.65 12.38
N GLN A 57 10.38 -4.23 11.21
CA GLN A 57 10.16 -5.01 9.98
C GLN A 57 11.06 -6.23 9.88
N HIS A 58 12.21 -6.26 10.55
CA HIS A 58 12.98 -7.49 10.65
C HIS A 58 12.18 -8.53 11.44
N ALA A 59 11.53 -8.11 12.54
CA ALA A 59 10.62 -8.96 13.29
C ALA A 59 9.37 -9.34 12.47
N ALA A 60 8.78 -8.41 11.73
CA ALA A 60 7.64 -8.68 10.84
C ALA A 60 7.99 -9.72 9.76
N ARG A 61 9.08 -9.48 9.03
CA ARG A 61 9.61 -10.41 8.01
C ARG A 61 9.94 -11.77 8.62
N ALA A 62 10.60 -11.80 9.78
CA ALA A 62 10.91 -13.04 10.48
C ALA A 62 9.63 -13.78 10.90
N GLN A 63 8.59 -13.07 11.34
CA GLN A 63 7.29 -13.65 11.67
C GLN A 63 6.60 -14.22 10.43
N VAL A 64 6.58 -13.49 9.31
CA VAL A 64 6.00 -13.95 8.04
C VAL A 64 6.77 -15.18 7.52
N GLN A 65 8.10 -15.18 7.62
CA GLN A 65 8.94 -16.33 7.24
C GLN A 65 8.73 -17.54 8.14
N MET A 66 8.70 -17.33 9.46
CA MET A 66 8.33 -18.36 10.41
C MET A 66 6.97 -18.96 10.05
N CYS A 67 5.96 -18.12 9.78
CA CYS A 67 4.64 -18.58 9.38
C CYS A 67 4.68 -19.33 8.05
N ARG A 68 5.41 -18.86 7.03
CA ARG A 68 5.61 -19.57 5.75
C ARG A 68 6.13 -20.99 5.98
N HIS A 69 7.12 -21.18 6.85
CA HIS A 69 7.65 -22.50 7.18
C HIS A 69 6.67 -23.38 7.95
N LEU A 70 5.97 -22.80 8.93
CA LEU A 70 4.94 -23.51 9.69
C LEU A 70 3.81 -23.98 8.80
N ILE A 71 3.30 -23.10 7.95
CA ILE A 71 2.24 -23.38 6.99
C ILE A 71 2.68 -24.48 6.02
N ALA A 72 3.90 -24.40 5.47
CA ALA A 72 4.43 -25.45 4.60
C ALA A 72 4.49 -26.84 5.27
N ARG A 73 4.61 -26.89 6.60
CA ARG A 73 4.62 -28.13 7.40
C ARG A 73 3.21 -28.56 7.83
N HIS A 74 2.29 -27.61 7.98
CA HIS A 74 1.03 -27.80 8.68
C HIS A 74 -0.21 -27.57 7.81
N VAL A 75 -0.06 -27.38 6.50
CA VAL A 75 -1.16 -27.36 5.54
C VAL A 75 -1.27 -28.69 4.82
N ASP A 76 -2.50 -29.13 4.56
CA ASP A 76 -2.76 -30.28 3.71
C ASP A 76 -2.37 -29.97 2.25
N ASP A 77 -1.26 -30.57 1.79
CA ASP A 77 -0.80 -30.42 0.41
C ASP A 77 -1.46 -31.41 -0.56
N LYS A 78 -2.14 -32.44 -0.05
CA LYS A 78 -2.81 -33.47 -0.88
C LYS A 78 -4.14 -32.99 -1.41
N ASN A 79 -4.94 -32.32 -0.57
CA ASN A 79 -6.26 -31.80 -0.95
C ASN A 79 -6.16 -30.47 -1.72
N ASP A 80 -7.18 -30.16 -2.52
CA ASP A 80 -7.34 -28.86 -3.17
C ASP A 80 -7.89 -27.82 -2.18
N ARG A 81 -8.60 -28.25 -1.14
CA ARG A 81 -9.12 -27.34 -0.12
C ARG A 81 -8.03 -26.95 0.87
N PHE A 82 -7.95 -25.65 1.17
CA PHE A 82 -7.05 -25.17 2.22
C PHE A 82 -7.52 -25.69 3.58
N ALA A 83 -6.62 -26.31 4.35
CA ALA A 83 -6.88 -26.72 5.72
C ALA A 83 -5.57 -26.81 6.52
N LEU A 84 -5.65 -26.43 7.80
CA LEU A 84 -4.54 -26.67 8.73
C LEU A 84 -4.65 -28.08 9.31
N LEU A 85 -3.62 -28.90 9.12
CA LEU A 85 -3.49 -30.25 9.64
C LEU A 85 -3.56 -30.30 11.17
N ASP A 86 -3.82 -31.48 11.73
CA ASP A 86 -3.81 -31.70 13.19
C ASP A 86 -2.44 -31.45 13.81
N THR A 87 -1.36 -31.58 13.04
CA THR A 87 -0.01 -31.24 13.49
C THR A 87 0.14 -29.76 13.87
N ALA A 88 -0.71 -28.85 13.38
CA ALA A 88 -0.71 -27.47 13.85
C ALA A 88 -1.33 -27.30 15.25
N ARG A 89 -2.03 -28.31 15.80
CA ARG A 89 -2.54 -28.30 17.18
C ARG A 89 -1.43 -28.60 18.20
N THR A 90 -0.33 -29.21 17.77
CA THR A 90 0.81 -29.51 18.64
C THR A 90 1.80 -28.35 18.73
N LEU A 91 1.56 -27.26 18.00
CA LEU A 91 2.32 -26.02 18.15
C LEU A 91 2.04 -25.43 19.52
N LYS A 92 3.05 -24.80 20.12
CA LYS A 92 2.85 -23.99 21.33
C LYS A 92 1.78 -22.93 21.06
N ASP A 93 0.93 -22.67 22.05
CA ASP A 93 -0.27 -21.82 21.91
C ASP A 93 0.01 -20.45 21.27
N TYR A 94 1.08 -19.78 21.69
CA TYR A 94 1.45 -18.47 21.13
C TYR A 94 1.89 -18.55 19.66
N VAL A 95 2.60 -19.62 19.27
CA VAL A 95 3.00 -19.86 17.88
C VAL A 95 1.78 -20.19 17.03
N GLY A 96 0.91 -21.08 17.52
CA GLY A 96 -0.33 -21.45 16.84
C GLY A 96 -1.26 -20.25 16.65
N LYS A 97 -1.38 -19.38 17.66
CA LYS A 97 -2.18 -18.15 17.60
C LYS A 97 -1.60 -17.15 16.60
N ALA A 98 -0.30 -16.90 16.64
CA ALA A 98 0.37 -15.99 15.70
C ALA A 98 0.22 -16.46 14.25
N MET A 99 0.47 -17.74 13.98
CA MET A 99 0.29 -18.34 12.65
C MET A 99 -1.17 -18.25 12.19
N THR A 100 -2.13 -18.58 13.06
CA THR A 100 -3.57 -18.56 12.70
C THR A 100 -4.04 -17.13 12.42
N GLY A 101 -3.61 -16.15 13.22
CA GLY A 101 -3.92 -14.73 13.00
C GLY A 101 -3.42 -14.27 11.64
N LEU A 102 -2.12 -14.43 11.39
CA LEU A 102 -1.49 -13.96 10.16
C LEU A 102 -2.06 -14.63 8.90
N VAL A 103 -2.32 -15.94 8.95
CA VAL A 103 -3.01 -16.65 7.85
C VAL A 103 -4.39 -16.06 7.60
N GLY A 104 -5.14 -15.75 8.66
CA GLY A 104 -6.45 -15.14 8.52
C GLY A 104 -6.40 -13.75 7.91
N ASP A 105 -5.41 -12.95 8.27
CA ASP A 105 -5.17 -11.62 7.69
C ASP A 105 -4.86 -11.74 6.19
N GLY A 106 -3.98 -12.68 5.81
CA GLY A 106 -3.68 -12.96 4.41
C GLY A 106 -4.91 -13.43 3.63
N ILE A 107 -5.76 -14.29 4.20
CA ILE A 107 -7.02 -14.72 3.56
C ILE A 107 -7.99 -13.54 3.41
N ALA A 108 -8.11 -12.68 4.42
CA ALA A 108 -8.97 -11.49 4.36
C ALA A 108 -8.50 -10.52 3.27
N TYR A 109 -7.19 -10.27 3.18
CA TYR A 109 -6.61 -9.48 2.11
C TYR A 109 -6.89 -10.07 0.73
N LEU A 110 -6.66 -11.37 0.54
CA LEU A 110 -6.90 -12.01 -0.76
C LEU A 110 -8.38 -11.97 -1.14
N GLN A 111 -9.29 -12.16 -0.18
CA GLN A 111 -10.73 -12.02 -0.43
C GLN A 111 -11.08 -10.61 -0.94
N MET A 112 -10.51 -9.57 -0.32
CA MET A 112 -10.70 -8.19 -0.79
C MET A 112 -10.10 -7.99 -2.19
N VAL A 113 -8.89 -8.52 -2.45
CA VAL A 113 -8.28 -8.44 -3.79
C VAL A 113 -9.14 -9.13 -4.85
N ARG A 114 -9.71 -10.31 -4.55
CA ARG A 114 -10.65 -10.97 -5.48
C ARG A 114 -11.91 -10.14 -5.69
N ASP A 115 -12.41 -9.48 -4.65
CA ASP A 115 -13.54 -8.55 -4.71
C ASP A 115 -13.25 -7.20 -5.40
N GLY A 116 -12.08 -7.06 -6.05
CA GLY A 116 -11.74 -5.93 -6.90
C GLY A 116 -11.03 -4.77 -6.19
N TYR A 117 -10.64 -4.94 -4.93
CA TYR A 117 -9.79 -3.96 -4.26
C TYR A 117 -8.34 -4.13 -4.67
N ARG A 118 -7.62 -3.02 -4.80
CA ARG A 118 -6.27 -2.99 -5.36
C ARG A 118 -5.24 -2.52 -4.36
N TRP A 119 -5.55 -1.44 -3.65
CA TRP A 119 -4.64 -0.83 -2.67
C TRP A 119 -5.14 -1.10 -1.26
N VAL A 120 -4.20 -1.32 -0.35
CA VAL A 120 -4.46 -1.49 1.08
C VAL A 120 -3.57 -0.56 1.89
N ASP A 121 -4.10 0.06 2.93
CA ASP A 121 -3.27 0.65 3.98
C ASP A 121 -3.81 0.20 5.35
N HIS A 122 -3.00 0.36 6.39
CA HIS A 122 -3.43 0.11 7.75
C HIS A 122 -4.25 1.28 8.27
N PHE A 123 -5.39 0.98 8.91
CA PHE A 123 -6.27 2.02 9.45
C PHE A 123 -5.55 2.96 10.43
N GLU A 124 -4.64 2.41 11.23
CA GLU A 124 -3.84 3.16 12.22
C GLU A 124 -2.93 4.25 11.61
N ASN A 125 -2.69 4.21 10.30
CA ASN A 125 -1.91 5.22 9.59
C ASN A 125 -2.71 6.48 9.23
N HIS A 126 -4.03 6.49 9.49
CA HIS A 126 -4.90 7.61 9.13
C HIS A 126 -5.50 8.28 10.36
N ALA A 127 -5.43 9.61 10.39
CA ALA A 127 -6.03 10.41 11.45
C ALA A 127 -7.56 10.39 11.36
N VAL A 128 -8.21 9.92 12.43
CA VAL A 128 -9.66 10.04 12.60
C VAL A 128 -9.98 11.46 13.06
N HIS A 129 -10.66 12.23 12.22
CA HIS A 129 -11.05 13.60 12.57
C HIS A 129 -12.12 13.61 13.68
N GLY A 130 -11.88 14.43 14.70
CA GLY A 130 -12.75 14.52 15.88
C GLY A 130 -12.60 13.34 16.84
N LYS A 131 -13.59 13.15 17.73
CA LYS A 131 -13.56 12.06 18.72
C LYS A 131 -13.82 10.71 18.05
N PRO A 132 -12.93 9.70 18.22
CA PRO A 132 -13.17 8.35 17.75
C PRO A 132 -14.48 7.77 18.34
N PRO A 133 -15.30 7.08 17.53
CA PRO A 133 -16.59 6.55 17.96
C PRO A 133 -16.45 5.35 18.92
N THR A 134 -15.29 4.69 18.93
CA THR A 134 -14.96 3.52 19.73
C THR A 134 -13.45 3.47 19.95
N THR A 135 -13.00 2.74 20.97
CA THR A 135 -11.56 2.46 21.20
C THR A 135 -11.02 1.33 20.32
N ARG A 136 -11.91 0.61 19.63
CA ARG A 136 -11.55 -0.44 18.67
C ARG A 136 -11.59 0.13 17.26
N SER A 137 -10.68 -0.30 16.40
CA SER A 137 -10.56 0.14 15.00
C SER A 137 -10.56 -1.07 14.08
N PRO A 138 -10.92 -0.91 12.80
CA PRO A 138 -10.68 -1.96 11.82
C PRO A 138 -9.16 -2.09 11.59
N ASP A 139 -8.73 -3.21 11.01
CA ASP A 139 -7.32 -3.43 10.69
C ASP A 139 -6.88 -2.65 9.44
N TYR A 140 -7.72 -2.64 8.39
CA TYR A 140 -7.32 -2.24 7.05
C TYR A 140 -8.30 -1.27 6.39
N VAL A 141 -7.77 -0.52 5.42
CA VAL A 141 -8.51 0.38 4.53
C VAL A 141 -8.16 -0.01 3.09
N PHE A 142 -9.18 -0.28 2.28
CA PHE A 142 -9.02 -0.72 0.90
C PHE A 142 -9.58 0.30 -0.09
N SER A 143 -8.87 0.52 -1.19
CA SER A 143 -9.31 1.34 -2.32
C SER A 143 -9.34 0.52 -3.62
N ARG A 144 -10.22 0.91 -4.54
CA ARG A 144 -10.37 0.30 -5.88
C ARG A 144 -10.26 1.35 -6.97
N THR A 145 -9.98 0.90 -8.18
CA THR A 145 -9.94 1.72 -9.39
C THR A 145 -11.31 2.38 -9.63
N GLY A 146 -11.34 3.63 -10.10
CA GLY A 146 -12.56 4.37 -10.37
C GLY A 146 -13.45 4.74 -9.17
N ASP A 147 -13.10 4.40 -7.93
CA ASP A 147 -13.88 4.76 -6.73
C ASP A 147 -13.21 5.88 -5.93
N LEU A 148 -14.02 6.85 -5.52
CA LEU A 148 -13.64 7.98 -4.66
C LEU A 148 -13.79 7.64 -3.17
N PHE A 149 -14.48 6.55 -2.84
CA PHE A 149 -14.64 6.06 -1.47
C PHE A 149 -13.75 4.85 -1.21
N VAL A 150 -13.67 4.48 0.07
CA VAL A 150 -12.89 3.30 0.51
C VAL A 150 -13.78 2.30 1.25
N ALA A 151 -13.27 1.07 1.34
CA ALA A 151 -13.82 0.01 2.19
C ALA A 151 -12.97 -0.16 3.45
N LEU A 152 -13.62 -0.31 4.61
CA LEU A 152 -12.94 -0.73 5.84
C LEU A 152 -12.99 -2.25 5.96
N ALA A 153 -11.93 -2.87 6.43
CA ALA A 153 -11.89 -4.31 6.65
C ALA A 153 -11.30 -4.68 8.01
N GLU A 154 -11.97 -5.61 8.67
CA GLU A 154 -11.50 -6.27 9.88
C GLU A 154 -11.23 -7.74 9.59
N SER A 155 -10.07 -8.24 10.01
CA SER A 155 -9.75 -9.67 9.91
C SER A 155 -10.06 -10.40 11.21
N LYS A 156 -10.64 -11.59 11.11
CA LYS A 156 -10.79 -12.53 12.24
C LYS A 156 -10.34 -13.92 11.85
N ALA A 157 -9.67 -14.61 12.75
CA ALA A 157 -9.18 -15.95 12.50
C ALA A 157 -9.28 -16.83 13.74
N THR A 158 -9.62 -18.11 13.56
CA THR A 158 -9.52 -19.08 14.65
C THR A 158 -9.38 -20.51 14.17
N LYS A 159 -8.71 -21.33 14.98
CA LYS A 159 -8.65 -22.79 14.84
C LYS A 159 -9.44 -23.52 15.95
N GLY A 160 -9.85 -22.83 17.02
CA GLY A 160 -10.39 -23.45 18.23
C GLY A 160 -11.90 -23.33 18.43
N ALA A 161 -12.49 -22.18 18.06
CA ALA A 161 -13.86 -21.84 18.43
C ALA A 161 -14.92 -22.76 17.77
N SER A 162 -16.09 -22.91 18.39
CA SER A 162 -17.26 -23.49 17.72
C SER A 162 -17.72 -22.57 16.57
N ARG A 163 -18.47 -23.12 15.60
CA ARG A 163 -18.98 -22.32 14.46
C ARG A 163 -19.81 -21.14 14.95
N ALA A 164 -20.76 -21.37 15.86
CA ALA A 164 -21.61 -20.33 16.43
C ALA A 164 -20.82 -19.24 17.17
N ALA A 165 -19.81 -19.62 17.97
CA ALA A 165 -18.95 -18.65 18.64
C ALA A 165 -18.13 -17.83 17.65
N PHE A 166 -17.63 -18.45 16.57
CA PHE A 166 -16.88 -17.74 15.55
C PHE A 166 -17.75 -16.79 14.72
N THR A 167 -18.96 -17.22 14.32
CA THR A 167 -19.94 -16.33 13.66
C THR A 167 -20.21 -15.09 14.51
N LYS A 168 -20.35 -15.25 15.84
CA LYS A 168 -20.48 -14.11 16.76
C LYS A 168 -19.23 -13.23 16.75
N THR A 169 -18.02 -13.80 16.78
CA THR A 169 -16.76 -13.04 16.71
C THR A 169 -16.65 -12.19 15.44
N VAL A 170 -17.04 -12.72 14.29
CA VAL A 170 -17.02 -11.99 13.01
C VAL A 170 -18.02 -10.83 13.06
N ARG A 171 -19.24 -11.08 13.51
CA ARG A 171 -20.27 -10.06 13.72
C ARG A 171 -19.85 -8.96 14.69
N ASP A 172 -19.25 -9.34 15.82
CA ASP A 172 -18.72 -8.40 16.82
C ASP A 172 -17.52 -7.60 16.26
N GLY A 173 -16.80 -8.17 15.29
CA GLY A 173 -15.80 -7.47 14.49
C GLY A 173 -16.44 -6.36 13.65
N TYR A 174 -17.49 -6.68 12.91
CA TYR A 174 -18.20 -5.70 12.08
C TYR A 174 -18.80 -4.55 12.92
N HIS A 175 -19.69 -4.86 13.87
CA HIS A 175 -20.37 -3.82 14.66
C HIS A 175 -19.42 -3.06 15.59
N GLY A 176 -18.39 -3.73 16.11
CA GLY A 176 -17.48 -3.14 17.10
C GLY A 176 -16.36 -2.31 16.50
N GLN A 177 -15.99 -2.57 15.23
CA GLN A 177 -14.75 -2.05 14.64
C GLN A 177 -14.95 -1.43 13.25
N VAL A 178 -15.88 -1.93 12.44
CA VAL A 178 -16.09 -1.44 11.07
C VAL A 178 -17.21 -0.41 11.03
N GLU A 179 -18.44 -0.81 11.38
CA GLU A 179 -19.64 0.02 11.31
C GLU A 179 -19.49 1.41 11.97
N PRO A 180 -18.83 1.56 13.14
CA PRO A 180 -18.74 2.86 13.81
C PRO A 180 -18.03 3.96 12.99
N TYR A 181 -17.18 3.58 12.03
CA TYR A 181 -16.38 4.49 11.22
C TYR A 181 -16.98 4.79 9.85
N LEU A 182 -18.05 4.10 9.45
CA LEU A 182 -18.67 4.29 8.13
C LEU A 182 -19.31 5.68 8.00
N GLY A 183 -19.19 6.26 6.80
CA GLY A 183 -19.71 7.58 6.45
C GLY A 183 -19.01 8.74 7.17
N ARG A 184 -17.86 8.49 7.81
CA ARG A 184 -17.00 9.52 8.41
C ARG A 184 -15.81 9.82 7.52
N LYS A 185 -15.35 11.07 7.56
CA LYS A 185 -14.09 11.48 6.93
C LYS A 185 -12.92 11.10 7.85
N ILE A 186 -11.96 10.37 7.29
CA ILE A 186 -10.74 9.90 7.96
C ILE A 186 -9.58 10.27 7.04
N GLY A 187 -8.65 11.10 7.53
CA GLY A 187 -7.70 11.79 6.65
C GLY A 187 -8.42 12.56 5.54
N THR A 188 -8.21 12.13 4.29
CA THR A 188 -8.78 12.73 3.07
C THR A 188 -9.95 11.95 2.49
N TRP A 189 -10.27 10.76 2.99
CA TRP A 189 -11.24 9.83 2.40
C TRP A 189 -12.43 9.56 3.30
N ILE A 190 -13.48 8.97 2.73
CA ILE A 190 -14.67 8.53 3.44
C ILE A 190 -14.89 7.03 3.19
N ALA A 191 -15.14 6.28 4.27
CA ALA A 191 -15.52 4.88 4.17
C ALA A 191 -17.00 4.72 3.84
N SER A 192 -17.33 4.26 2.65
CA SER A 192 -18.74 4.09 2.23
C SER A 192 -19.33 2.73 2.62
N HIS A 193 -18.48 1.76 2.96
CA HIS A 193 -18.87 0.41 3.36
C HIS A 193 -17.69 -0.28 4.04
N GLY A 194 -17.94 -1.48 4.58
CA GLY A 194 -16.87 -2.32 5.07
C GLY A 194 -17.29 -3.76 5.35
N TYR A 195 -16.30 -4.54 5.76
CA TYR A 195 -16.35 -5.98 5.90
C TYR A 195 -15.68 -6.43 7.19
N ALA A 196 -16.24 -7.42 7.87
CA ALA A 196 -15.49 -8.28 8.78
C ALA A 196 -15.34 -9.64 8.10
N VAL A 197 -14.10 -10.00 7.75
CA VAL A 197 -13.77 -11.24 7.04
C VAL A 197 -13.14 -12.22 8.03
N GLY A 198 -13.84 -13.33 8.26
CA GLY A 198 -13.50 -14.36 9.22
C GLY A 198 -13.02 -15.64 8.57
N SER A 199 -11.82 -16.12 8.94
CA SER A 199 -11.28 -17.43 8.57
C SER A 199 -11.44 -18.46 9.70
N TRP A 200 -12.32 -19.44 9.51
CA TRP A 200 -12.52 -20.56 10.44
C TRP A 200 -11.73 -21.80 9.99
N MET A 201 -10.62 -22.07 10.67
CA MET A 201 -9.66 -23.12 10.31
C MET A 201 -9.70 -24.32 11.26
N LYS A 202 -10.88 -24.63 11.82
CA LYS A 202 -11.03 -25.70 12.82
C LYS A 202 -10.92 -27.11 12.22
N SER A 203 -11.47 -27.31 11.03
CA SER A 203 -11.47 -28.60 10.35
C SER A 203 -10.14 -28.85 9.65
N VAL A 204 -9.66 -30.09 9.73
CA VAL A 204 -8.46 -30.55 9.00
C VAL A 204 -8.73 -30.87 7.53
N LYS A 205 -9.99 -30.80 7.09
CA LYS A 205 -10.41 -31.10 5.71
C LYS A 205 -10.65 -29.85 4.86
N LYS A 206 -11.08 -28.76 5.50
CA LYS A 206 -11.30 -27.46 4.88
C LYS A 206 -11.35 -26.36 5.93
N ALA A 207 -10.88 -25.18 5.58
CA ALA A 207 -11.21 -23.94 6.25
C ALA A 207 -12.40 -23.28 5.54
N GLU A 208 -13.04 -22.36 6.24
CA GLU A 208 -14.31 -21.74 5.85
C GLU A 208 -14.22 -20.22 6.05
N ILE A 209 -14.76 -19.44 5.10
CA ILE A 209 -14.81 -17.98 5.18
C ILE A 209 -16.21 -17.53 5.63
N PHE A 210 -16.26 -16.55 6.52
CA PHE A 210 -17.47 -15.90 7.05
C PHE A 210 -17.34 -14.40 6.82
N ILE A 211 -18.33 -13.77 6.19
CA ILE A 211 -18.28 -12.35 5.87
C ILE A 211 -19.50 -11.64 6.44
N ASP A 212 -19.27 -10.65 7.29
CA ASP A 212 -20.28 -9.69 7.73
C ASP A 212 -20.00 -8.35 7.03
N HIS A 213 -20.96 -7.80 6.28
CA HIS A 213 -20.72 -6.64 5.40
C HIS A 213 -21.83 -5.58 5.48
N THR A 214 -21.51 -4.36 5.02
CA THR A 214 -22.49 -3.28 4.87
C THR A 214 -23.40 -3.53 3.67
N VAL A 215 -24.72 -3.61 3.88
CA VAL A 215 -25.68 -3.72 2.76
C VAL A 215 -25.94 -2.37 2.12
N SER A 216 -26.26 -2.39 0.83
CA SER A 216 -26.76 -1.21 0.16
C SER A 216 -28.20 -0.95 0.55
N SER A 217 -28.44 0.14 1.26
CA SER A 217 -29.79 0.67 1.45
C SER A 217 -30.07 1.64 0.31
N GLY A 218 -31.11 1.39 -0.49
CA GLY A 218 -31.48 2.20 -1.66
C GLY A 218 -31.47 3.71 -1.39
N SER A 219 -31.15 4.47 -2.43
CA SER A 219 -30.87 5.92 -2.45
C SER A 219 -31.67 6.75 -1.44
N SER A 220 -30.95 7.42 -0.53
CA SER A 220 -31.51 8.56 0.18
C SER A 220 -31.45 9.78 -0.74
N SER A 221 -32.56 10.06 -1.43
CA SER A 221 -32.76 11.26 -2.22
C SER A 221 -32.78 12.50 -1.30
N GLY A 222 -31.60 13.05 -1.02
CA GLY A 222 -31.43 14.28 -0.25
C GLY A 222 -30.78 15.35 -1.10
N ASN A 223 -31.51 16.44 -1.40
CA ASN A 223 -31.02 17.64 -2.08
C ASN A 223 -30.04 18.41 -1.17
N GLY A 224 -28.78 17.99 -1.15
CA GLY A 224 -27.67 18.74 -0.58
C GLY A 224 -26.40 18.43 -1.33
N GLU A 225 -25.43 19.36 -1.33
CA GLU A 225 -24.12 19.28 -2.02
C GLU A 225 -23.60 17.85 -2.17
N ASP A 226 -23.14 17.53 -3.39
CA ASP A 226 -22.69 16.20 -3.78
C ASP A 226 -21.54 15.76 -2.87
N PRO A 227 -21.77 14.76 -2.01
CA PRO A 227 -20.77 14.35 -1.04
C PRO A 227 -19.56 13.65 -1.68
N SER A 228 -19.60 13.35 -2.99
CA SER A 228 -18.47 12.84 -3.76
C SER A 228 -17.33 13.86 -3.90
N GLU A 229 -17.60 15.17 -3.77
CA GLU A 229 -16.59 16.23 -3.94
C GLU A 229 -15.54 16.27 -2.80
N ASN A 230 -15.71 15.50 -1.73
CA ASN A 230 -14.90 15.61 -0.50
C ASN A 230 -14.14 14.34 -0.08
N SER A 231 -14.26 13.24 -0.82
CA SER A 231 -13.55 11.98 -0.55
C SER A 231 -12.44 11.75 -1.57
N ASP A 232 -11.21 11.62 -1.08
CA ASP A 232 -10.02 11.39 -1.88
C ASP A 232 -9.21 10.20 -1.33
N PRO A 233 -9.24 9.03 -2.00
CA PRO A 233 -8.56 7.82 -1.53
C PRO A 233 -7.07 7.79 -1.91
N ARG A 234 -6.51 8.82 -2.55
CA ARG A 234 -5.10 8.84 -2.99
C ARG A 234 -4.12 8.65 -1.84
N SER A 235 -4.44 9.11 -0.64
CA SER A 235 -3.62 8.87 0.56
C SER A 235 -3.58 7.38 0.97
N VAL A 236 -4.65 6.61 0.74
CA VAL A 236 -4.66 5.13 0.94
C VAL A 236 -3.83 4.45 -0.14
N ARG A 237 -3.97 4.89 -1.41
CA ARG A 237 -3.18 4.34 -2.53
C ARG A 237 -1.70 4.55 -2.31
N PHE A 238 -1.29 5.76 -1.95
CA PHE A 238 0.10 6.07 -1.60
C PHE A 238 0.57 5.28 -0.37
N GLY A 239 -0.25 5.21 0.68
CA GLY A 239 0.03 4.44 1.88
C GLY A 239 0.28 2.95 1.64
N SER A 240 -0.42 2.35 0.67
CA SER A 240 -0.17 0.98 0.18
C SER A 240 1.27 0.80 -0.28
N TYR A 241 1.80 1.76 -1.03
CA TYR A 241 3.19 1.72 -1.48
C TYR A 241 4.18 2.01 -0.37
N CYS A 242 3.85 2.89 0.58
CA CYS A 242 4.67 3.04 1.79
C CYS A 242 4.78 1.70 2.54
N GLY A 243 3.69 0.93 2.64
CA GLY A 243 3.70 -0.43 3.19
C GLY A 243 4.59 -1.41 2.40
N VAL A 244 4.53 -1.36 1.07
CA VAL A 244 5.44 -2.16 0.21
C VAL A 244 6.90 -1.75 0.42
N LEU A 245 7.21 -0.46 0.49
CA LEU A 245 8.57 0.03 0.75
C LEU A 245 9.07 -0.38 2.13
N THR A 246 8.19 -0.36 3.13
CA THR A 246 8.42 -0.93 4.45
C THR A 246 8.82 -2.42 4.34
N LEU A 247 8.11 -3.20 3.53
CA LEU A 247 8.43 -4.61 3.29
C LEU A 247 9.72 -4.84 2.53
N LEU A 248 10.07 -3.99 1.58
CA LEU A 248 11.24 -4.17 0.71
C LEU A 248 12.53 -3.62 1.35
N PHE A 249 12.45 -2.51 2.09
CA PHE A 249 13.63 -1.79 2.54
C PHE A 249 13.66 -1.46 4.05
N GLY A 250 12.57 -1.69 4.78
CA GLY A 250 12.51 -1.52 6.24
C GLY A 250 11.62 -0.35 6.69
N PRO A 251 11.35 -0.25 8.01
CA PRO A 251 10.37 0.69 8.55
C PRO A 251 10.80 2.14 8.32
N ASP A 252 12.07 2.45 8.53
CA ASP A 252 12.61 3.80 8.40
C ASP A 252 12.42 4.36 6.99
N ILE A 253 12.61 3.53 5.96
CA ILE A 253 12.39 3.93 4.57
C ILE A 253 10.90 4.11 4.29
N GLY A 254 10.03 3.22 4.76
CA GLY A 254 8.59 3.37 4.53
C GLY A 254 7.96 4.55 5.28
N GLU A 255 8.43 4.85 6.50
CA GLU A 255 8.04 6.03 7.28
C GLU A 255 8.58 7.31 6.64
N ALA A 256 9.87 7.35 6.28
CA ALA A 256 10.45 8.48 5.57
C ALA A 256 9.79 8.70 4.19
N ALA A 257 9.39 7.64 3.49
CA ALA A 257 8.62 7.73 2.25
C ALA A 257 7.23 8.33 2.50
N ARG A 258 6.53 7.88 3.56
CA ARG A 258 5.21 8.40 3.94
C ARG A 258 5.26 9.89 4.28
N ASP A 259 6.31 10.31 4.97
CA ASP A 259 6.57 11.70 5.32
C ASP A 259 7.24 12.51 4.18
N ARG A 260 7.49 11.88 3.02
CA ARG A 260 8.19 12.49 1.87
C ARG A 260 9.59 13.04 2.19
N ARG A 261 10.24 12.48 3.20
CA ARG A 261 11.62 12.80 3.61
C ARG A 261 12.67 11.90 2.96
N TRP A 262 12.25 10.79 2.36
CA TRP A 262 13.13 9.88 1.63
C TRP A 262 13.39 10.38 0.20
N ARG A 263 14.63 10.29 -0.28
CA ARG A 263 15.04 10.65 -1.65
C ARG A 263 15.42 9.42 -2.48
N PRO A 264 14.47 8.71 -3.09
CA PRO A 264 14.74 7.56 -3.97
C PRO A 264 15.77 7.83 -5.08
N SER A 265 15.82 9.04 -5.62
CA SER A 265 16.72 9.44 -6.72
C SER A 265 18.20 9.38 -6.34
N GLU A 266 18.49 9.50 -5.06
CA GLU A 266 19.82 9.43 -4.47
C GLU A 266 20.18 8.01 -4.02
N GLN A 267 19.25 7.05 -4.20
CA GLN A 267 19.44 5.66 -3.84
C GLN A 267 19.92 4.82 -5.03
N THR A 268 20.37 3.61 -4.68
CA THR A 268 20.59 2.54 -5.64
C THR A 268 19.75 1.34 -5.24
N PHE A 269 19.17 0.70 -6.23
CA PHE A 269 18.25 -0.42 -6.05
C PHE A 269 18.75 -1.61 -6.84
N THR A 270 18.66 -2.79 -6.23
CA THR A 270 18.85 -4.04 -6.94
C THR A 270 17.59 -4.39 -7.74
N THR A 271 17.80 -4.82 -8.97
CA THR A 271 16.75 -5.19 -9.91
C THR A 271 16.99 -6.56 -10.50
N VAL A 272 15.90 -7.19 -10.94
CA VAL A 272 15.90 -8.49 -11.60
C VAL A 272 14.84 -8.50 -12.69
N ASP A 273 15.12 -9.20 -13.78
CA ASP A 273 14.14 -9.48 -14.82
C ASP A 273 13.41 -10.79 -14.50
N TRP A 274 12.08 -10.72 -14.49
CA TRP A 274 11.19 -11.85 -14.29
C TRP A 274 9.90 -11.64 -15.09
N LEU A 275 9.55 -12.64 -15.92
CA LEU A 275 8.38 -12.62 -16.82
C LEU A 275 8.35 -11.38 -17.72
N ASP A 276 9.47 -11.11 -18.40
CA ASP A 276 9.66 -9.98 -19.33
C ASP A 276 9.42 -8.60 -18.72
N ARG A 277 9.56 -8.49 -17.39
CA ARG A 277 9.46 -7.23 -16.64
C ARG A 277 10.63 -7.10 -15.69
N THR A 278 11.02 -5.86 -15.44
CA THR A 278 12.05 -5.53 -14.46
C THR A 278 11.40 -5.22 -13.11
N TRP A 279 11.95 -5.80 -12.05
CA TRP A 279 11.43 -5.70 -10.69
C TRP A 279 12.50 -5.17 -9.75
N ILE A 280 12.14 -4.25 -8.87
CA ILE A 280 12.99 -3.84 -7.75
C ILE A 280 12.83 -4.85 -6.62
N VAL A 281 13.92 -5.50 -6.22
CA VAL A 281 13.90 -6.50 -5.15
C VAL A 281 14.16 -5.88 -3.78
N GLY A 282 13.52 -6.45 -2.76
CA GLY A 282 13.80 -6.09 -1.38
C GLY A 282 15.22 -6.48 -0.96
N GLU A 283 15.90 -5.56 -0.29
CA GLU A 283 17.26 -5.76 0.20
C GLU A 283 17.23 -5.94 1.73
N ASP A 284 17.93 -6.97 2.23
CA ASP A 284 18.24 -7.11 3.65
C ASP A 284 19.53 -6.34 3.91
N ALA A 285 19.44 -5.01 3.80
CA ALA A 285 20.52 -4.13 4.21
C ALA A 285 20.23 -3.66 5.64
N GLU A 286 21.23 -3.77 6.51
CA GLU A 286 21.40 -2.82 7.59
C GLU A 286 21.61 -1.46 6.90
N TRP A 287 20.50 -0.75 6.65
CA TRP A 287 20.56 0.59 6.08
C TRP A 287 21.04 1.52 7.19
N GLU A 288 22.30 1.94 7.13
CA GLU A 288 22.79 3.01 8.00
C GLU A 288 22.26 4.34 7.45
N THR A 289 21.52 5.09 8.28
CA THR A 289 21.12 6.46 8.00
C THR A 289 22.37 7.31 7.87
N LEU A 290 22.65 7.77 6.67
CA LEU A 290 23.85 8.54 6.36
C LEU A 290 23.40 9.93 5.98
N VAL A 291 23.61 10.86 6.92
CA VAL A 291 23.50 12.32 6.77
C VAL A 291 22.07 12.86 6.86
N VAL A 292 21.80 13.58 7.96
CA VAL A 292 20.80 14.64 8.01
C VAL A 292 21.44 15.83 7.31
N THR A 293 21.02 16.17 6.10
CA THR A 293 21.46 17.43 5.49
C THR A 293 20.86 18.61 6.28
N GLY A 294 21.41 19.81 6.13
CA GLY A 294 20.96 21.00 6.86
C GLY A 294 19.47 21.36 6.68
N GLU A 295 18.81 20.71 5.71
CA GLU A 295 17.36 20.65 5.54
C GLU A 295 16.94 19.18 5.69
N GLU A 296 16.32 18.83 6.81
CA GLU A 296 15.62 17.58 7.28
C GLU A 296 15.41 16.32 6.37
N HIS A 297 16.23 16.05 5.36
CA HIS A 297 16.09 14.93 4.43
C HIS A 297 16.97 13.73 4.85
N LEU A 298 16.51 12.51 4.56
CA LEU A 298 17.19 11.27 4.92
C LEU A 298 17.67 10.49 3.69
N ILE A 299 18.97 10.15 3.69
CA ILE A 299 19.62 9.27 2.71
C ILE A 299 20.08 8.01 3.45
N PHE A 300 19.84 6.84 2.85
CA PHE A 300 20.26 5.55 3.41
C PHE A 300 21.38 4.94 2.55
N LYS A 301 22.31 4.20 3.17
CA LYS A 301 23.33 3.43 2.41
C LYS A 301 23.09 1.93 2.56
N SER A 302 23.10 1.20 1.44
CA SER A 302 22.89 -0.25 1.45
C SER A 302 24.16 -1.01 1.85
N GLY A 303 24.00 -1.96 2.78
CA GLY A 303 25.06 -2.82 3.32
C GLY A 303 25.33 -4.07 2.46
N ALA A 304 26.00 -5.07 3.05
CA ALA A 304 26.31 -6.34 2.35
C ALA A 304 25.02 -7.09 1.97
N LEU A 305 24.71 -7.10 0.67
CA LEU A 305 23.50 -7.67 0.08
C LEU A 305 23.31 -9.16 0.42
N ARG A 306 22.20 -9.47 1.09
CA ARG A 306 21.54 -10.78 0.99
C ARG A 306 20.22 -10.58 0.27
N PHE A 307 20.00 -11.33 -0.81
CA PHE A 307 18.69 -11.41 -1.47
C PHE A 307 17.75 -12.15 -0.53
N VAL A 308 16.69 -11.49 -0.06
CA VAL A 308 15.83 -12.07 0.95
C VAL A 308 14.38 -12.05 0.48
N ASN A 309 13.73 -13.20 0.63
CA ASN A 309 12.29 -13.44 0.58
C ASN A 309 11.59 -13.46 -0.79
N GLY A 310 12.27 -13.08 -1.87
CA GLY A 310 11.68 -13.04 -3.20
C GLY A 310 10.56 -12.00 -3.31
N MET A 311 10.58 -10.94 -2.50
CA MET A 311 9.61 -9.85 -2.63
C MET A 311 10.13 -8.77 -3.57
N ALA A 312 9.24 -8.21 -4.38
CA ALA A 312 9.62 -7.18 -5.33
C ALA A 312 8.49 -6.19 -5.62
N LEU A 313 8.85 -5.06 -6.23
CA LEU A 313 7.94 -4.04 -6.76
C LEU A 313 8.23 -3.84 -8.25
N ASP A 314 7.19 -3.79 -9.07
CA ASP A 314 7.31 -3.51 -10.50
C ASP A 314 8.03 -2.16 -10.75
N MET A 315 8.99 -2.14 -11.67
CA MET A 315 9.80 -0.94 -11.96
C MET A 315 8.97 0.26 -12.45
N GLU A 316 7.94 0.03 -13.26
CA GLU A 316 7.10 1.12 -13.76
C GLU A 316 6.29 1.75 -12.63
N VAL A 317 5.74 0.91 -11.75
CA VAL A 317 5.03 1.36 -10.54
C VAL A 317 5.99 2.10 -9.61
N ALA A 318 7.18 1.53 -9.35
CA ALA A 318 8.19 2.15 -8.50
C ALA A 318 8.58 3.55 -8.99
N ARG A 319 8.79 3.75 -10.29
CA ARG A 319 9.10 5.06 -10.87
C ARG A 319 8.05 6.11 -10.56
N ARG A 320 6.76 5.76 -10.66
CA ARG A 320 5.64 6.67 -10.37
C ARG A 320 5.56 7.00 -8.87
N VAL A 321 5.74 5.98 -8.02
CA VAL A 321 5.76 6.16 -6.56
C VAL A 321 6.94 7.05 -6.14
N PHE A 322 8.14 6.80 -6.69
CA PHE A 322 9.34 7.57 -6.37
C PHE A 322 9.21 9.03 -6.83
N ALA A 323 8.64 9.25 -8.01
CA ALA A 323 8.32 10.59 -8.49
C ALA A 323 7.35 11.31 -7.54
N LEU A 324 6.33 10.61 -7.04
CA LEU A 324 5.39 11.19 -6.08
C LEU A 324 6.09 11.58 -4.76
N ILE A 325 6.96 10.70 -4.23
CA ILE A 325 7.69 10.96 -2.98
C ILE A 325 8.53 12.23 -3.09
N GLU A 326 9.16 12.46 -4.25
CA GLU A 326 10.03 13.63 -4.47
C GLU A 326 9.32 14.86 -5.03
N SER A 327 8.06 14.75 -5.44
CA SER A 327 7.27 15.87 -5.94
C SER A 327 6.85 16.87 -4.85
N SER A 328 6.66 18.13 -5.25
CA SER A 328 6.04 19.15 -4.40
C SER A 328 4.56 18.81 -4.12
N GLU A 329 4.02 19.34 -3.02
CA GLU A 329 2.61 19.14 -2.65
C GLU A 329 1.66 19.60 -3.77
N GLY A 330 1.03 18.64 -4.48
CA GLY A 330 0.10 18.93 -5.58
C GLY A 330 0.07 17.87 -6.69
N ASP A 331 1.19 17.17 -6.94
CA ASP A 331 1.35 16.19 -8.03
C ASP A 331 0.77 14.79 -7.73
N LEU A 332 -0.37 14.74 -7.04
CA LEU A 332 -1.05 13.49 -6.67
C LEU A 332 -1.66 12.74 -7.87
N ASP A 333 -1.66 13.34 -9.08
CA ASP A 333 -2.12 12.69 -10.31
C ASP A 333 -1.16 11.59 -10.81
N LEU A 334 0.08 11.57 -10.31
CA LEU A 334 1.04 10.48 -10.57
C LEU A 334 0.59 9.12 -10.01
N MET A 335 -0.35 9.14 -9.05
CA MET A 335 -1.04 7.96 -8.50
C MET A 335 -2.44 7.76 -9.10
N GLY A 336 -2.67 8.32 -10.29
CA GLY A 336 -3.80 7.98 -11.14
C GLY A 336 -3.88 6.48 -11.41
N GLU A 337 -4.83 6.07 -12.24
CA GLU A 337 -5.05 4.65 -12.48
C GLU A 337 -3.80 3.99 -13.10
N LEU A 338 -3.10 3.20 -12.29
CA LEU A 338 -2.01 2.36 -12.75
C LEU A 338 -2.59 1.31 -13.73
N PRO A 339 -1.86 0.93 -14.79
CA PRO A 339 -2.34 -0.12 -15.68
C PRO A 339 -2.58 -1.42 -14.90
N GLU A 340 -3.58 -2.19 -15.32
CA GLU A 340 -3.81 -3.54 -14.80
C GLU A 340 -2.79 -4.51 -15.39
N PHE A 341 -2.33 -5.45 -14.58
CA PHE A 341 -1.47 -6.52 -15.09
C PHE A 341 -2.31 -7.49 -15.92
N PRO A 342 -1.85 -7.86 -17.13
CA PRO A 342 -2.53 -8.84 -17.96
C PRO A 342 -2.76 -10.17 -17.22
N ALA A 343 -3.92 -10.79 -17.42
CA ALA A 343 -4.28 -12.04 -16.73
C ALA A 343 -3.33 -13.20 -17.04
N ASP A 344 -2.80 -13.25 -18.27
CA ASP A 344 -1.81 -14.23 -18.72
C ASP A 344 -0.48 -14.09 -17.97
N LEU A 345 -0.06 -12.85 -17.65
CA LEU A 345 1.11 -12.57 -16.83
C LEU A 345 0.90 -13.04 -15.38
N ILE A 346 -0.27 -12.77 -14.79
CA ILE A 346 -0.61 -13.23 -13.43
C ILE A 346 -0.59 -14.76 -13.37
N GLU A 347 -1.16 -15.43 -14.38
CA GLU A 347 -1.13 -16.89 -14.46
C GLU A 347 0.28 -17.45 -14.72
N ALA A 348 1.12 -16.74 -15.49
CA ALA A 348 2.52 -17.10 -15.67
C ALA A 348 3.31 -17.01 -14.35
N ALA A 349 3.06 -15.97 -13.54
CA ALA A 349 3.65 -15.83 -12.21
C ALA A 349 3.32 -17.02 -11.30
N LYS A 350 2.04 -17.41 -11.24
CA LYS A 350 1.62 -18.61 -10.50
C LYS A 350 2.34 -19.87 -10.97
N ARG A 351 2.45 -20.08 -12.30
CA ARG A 351 3.17 -21.23 -12.88
C ARG A 351 4.66 -21.25 -12.55
N SER A 352 5.31 -20.08 -12.44
CA SER A 352 6.69 -19.96 -11.95
C SER A 352 6.83 -20.09 -10.44
N GLY A 353 5.73 -20.31 -9.70
CA GLY A 353 5.74 -20.42 -8.23
C GLY A 353 5.77 -19.08 -7.50
N GLY A 354 5.51 -17.98 -8.21
CA GLY A 354 5.41 -16.62 -7.67
C GLY A 354 3.97 -16.09 -7.67
N ALA A 355 3.82 -14.79 -7.41
CA ALA A 355 2.56 -14.07 -7.38
C ALA A 355 2.78 -12.60 -7.76
N ILE A 356 1.85 -12.03 -8.53
CA ILE A 356 1.79 -10.60 -8.84
C ILE A 356 0.46 -10.08 -8.29
N PHE A 357 0.53 -9.02 -7.48
CA PHE A 357 -0.63 -8.36 -6.88
C PHE A 357 -1.07 -7.16 -7.73
N PRO A 358 -2.34 -6.75 -7.65
CA PRO A 358 -2.87 -5.68 -8.51
C PRO A 358 -2.15 -4.33 -8.34
N ASP A 359 -1.61 -4.04 -7.17
CA ASP A 359 -0.85 -2.82 -6.89
C ASP A 359 0.57 -2.82 -7.48
N GLY A 360 1.06 -3.95 -8.01
CA GLY A 360 2.42 -4.10 -8.55
C GLY A 360 3.44 -4.64 -7.56
N PHE A 361 3.02 -4.98 -6.33
CA PHE A 361 3.80 -5.82 -5.44
C PHE A 361 3.86 -7.25 -5.99
N ALA A 362 4.96 -7.95 -5.74
CA ALA A 362 5.14 -9.33 -6.18
C ALA A 362 5.91 -10.18 -5.18
N VAL A 363 5.62 -11.48 -5.24
CA VAL A 363 6.48 -12.55 -4.75
C VAL A 363 7.07 -13.24 -5.98
N LEU A 364 8.35 -13.05 -6.23
CA LEU A 364 9.11 -13.69 -7.30
C LEU A 364 9.02 -15.21 -7.23
N GLY A 365 9.06 -15.82 -8.41
CA GLY A 365 9.02 -17.26 -8.60
C GLY A 365 10.35 -17.95 -8.27
N ARG A 366 10.59 -19.08 -8.95
CA ARG A 366 11.82 -19.86 -8.78
C ARG A 366 13.03 -19.13 -9.34
N GLU A 367 14.20 -19.40 -8.77
CA GLU A 367 15.46 -18.71 -9.10
C GLU A 367 15.86 -18.92 -10.57
N GLU A 368 15.58 -20.10 -11.14
CA GLU A 368 15.83 -20.39 -12.56
C GLU A 368 15.00 -19.53 -13.53
N ASP A 369 13.89 -18.94 -13.07
CA ASP A 369 13.02 -18.06 -13.85
C ASP A 369 13.48 -16.59 -13.76
N LEU A 370 14.57 -16.29 -13.02
CA LEU A 370 15.11 -14.95 -12.78
C LEU A 370 16.37 -14.68 -13.61
N SER A 371 16.52 -13.46 -14.13
CA SER A 371 17.69 -13.07 -14.94
C SER A 371 18.10 -11.61 -14.75
N HIS A 372 19.26 -11.24 -15.30
CA HIS A 372 19.78 -9.86 -15.34
C HIS A 372 19.76 -9.10 -14.00
N PHE A 373 20.34 -9.70 -12.96
CA PHE A 373 20.56 -8.99 -11.70
C PHE A 373 21.45 -7.77 -11.92
N SER A 374 20.94 -6.58 -11.63
CA SER A 374 21.67 -5.33 -11.81
C SER A 374 21.34 -4.31 -10.72
N ARG A 375 22.30 -3.44 -10.40
CA ARG A 375 22.12 -2.33 -9.47
C ARG A 375 21.98 -1.03 -10.25
N ILE A 376 20.87 -0.34 -10.07
CA ILE A 376 20.57 0.89 -10.82
C ILE A 376 20.18 2.03 -9.87
N SER A 377 20.34 3.27 -10.33
CA SER A 377 19.67 4.43 -9.71
C SER A 377 18.41 4.74 -10.50
N VAL A 378 17.29 4.92 -9.79
CA VAL A 378 16.01 5.29 -10.41
C VAL A 378 15.86 6.79 -10.30
N LYS A 379 16.14 7.50 -11.39
CA LYS A 379 15.88 8.95 -11.45
C LYS A 379 14.38 9.19 -11.62
N PRO A 380 13.80 10.21 -10.96
CA PRO A 380 12.43 10.63 -11.24
C PRO A 380 12.31 10.98 -12.72
N PRO A 381 11.11 10.81 -13.33
CA PRO A 381 10.84 11.43 -14.60
C PRO A 381 11.14 12.93 -14.48
N ALA A 382 11.87 13.50 -15.44
CA ALA A 382 12.07 14.94 -15.46
C ALA A 382 10.69 15.61 -15.42
N GLN A 383 10.41 16.40 -14.38
CA GLN A 383 9.23 17.26 -14.38
C GLN A 383 9.30 18.06 -15.68
N ALA A 384 8.23 18.01 -16.48
CA ALA A 384 8.12 18.90 -17.62
C ALA A 384 8.25 20.31 -17.08
N ALA A 385 9.38 20.97 -17.36
CA ALA A 385 9.55 22.37 -17.02
C ALA A 385 8.32 23.09 -17.58
N PRO A 386 7.65 23.96 -16.81
CA PRO A 386 6.60 24.79 -17.38
C PRO A 386 7.26 25.48 -18.56
N ALA A 387 6.77 25.19 -19.77
CA ALA A 387 7.19 25.91 -20.94
C ALA A 387 6.83 27.37 -20.65
N LEU A 388 7.83 28.17 -20.29
CA LEU A 388 7.76 29.61 -20.43
C LEU A 388 7.55 29.82 -21.92
N VAL A 389 6.28 29.84 -22.33
CA VAL A 389 5.90 30.47 -23.56
C VAL A 389 6.22 31.93 -23.32
N GLU A 390 7.41 32.35 -23.75
CA GLU A 390 7.63 33.75 -24.08
C GLU A 390 6.58 34.08 -25.13
N ILE A 391 5.48 34.67 -24.67
CA ILE A 391 4.56 35.36 -25.55
C ILE A 391 5.35 36.56 -26.04
N GLU A 392 6.04 36.41 -27.17
CA GLU A 392 6.43 37.55 -27.99
C GLU A 392 5.13 38.28 -28.36
N LEU A 393 4.76 39.26 -27.54
CA LEU A 393 3.74 40.22 -27.91
C LEU A 393 4.29 41.04 -29.08
N PRO A 394 3.64 41.02 -30.26
CA PRO A 394 4.04 41.88 -31.37
C PRO A 394 4.02 43.33 -30.91
N ALA A 395 5.08 44.08 -31.22
CA ALA A 395 5.31 45.45 -30.80
C ALA A 395 4.36 46.51 -31.42
N ASP A 396 3.17 46.12 -31.89
CA ASP A 396 2.25 46.96 -32.66
C ASP A 396 0.87 47.15 -32.01
N ALA A 397 0.79 47.12 -30.69
CA ALA A 397 -0.44 47.48 -29.95
C ALA A 397 -0.16 48.54 -28.88
N LEU A 398 0.29 49.72 -29.32
CA LEU A 398 0.48 50.91 -28.47
C LEU A 398 -0.11 52.17 -29.13
N VAL A 399 -1.45 52.29 -29.16
CA VAL A 399 -2.23 53.54 -29.26
C VAL A 399 -3.65 53.17 -28.76
N ALA A 400 -4.38 53.80 -27.85
CA ALA A 400 -4.30 54.96 -26.95
C ALA A 400 -5.19 54.56 -25.74
N GLU A 401 -4.94 54.98 -24.50
CA GLU A 401 -5.38 56.25 -23.93
C GLU A 401 -4.80 56.40 -22.51
N GLY A 402 -4.50 57.64 -22.10
CA GLY A 402 -4.82 58.07 -20.73
C GLY A 402 -3.72 58.00 -19.66
N ILE A 403 -2.70 58.83 -19.82
CA ILE A 403 -1.72 59.31 -18.83
C ILE A 403 -2.25 59.46 -17.38
N ARG A 404 -1.48 58.96 -16.39
CA ARG A 404 -0.82 59.80 -15.34
C ARG A 404 0.32 59.07 -14.63
N LEU A 405 1.53 59.38 -15.09
CA LEU A 405 2.83 59.11 -14.47
C LEU A 405 3.05 60.12 -13.32
N MET A 406 3.46 59.65 -12.14
CA MET A 406 4.18 60.48 -11.17
C MET A 406 5.61 59.94 -11.04
N GLU A 407 6.56 60.74 -11.51
CA GLU A 407 8.00 60.56 -11.30
C GLU A 407 8.41 61.00 -9.88
N ALA A 408 9.37 60.30 -9.31
CA ALA A 408 10.34 60.91 -8.39
C ALA A 408 11.69 60.16 -8.38
N ARG A 409 12.58 60.58 -9.28
CA ARG A 409 14.00 60.93 -9.09
C ARG A 409 14.98 59.95 -8.41
N LEU A 410 15.95 59.50 -9.21
CA LEU A 410 17.33 59.15 -8.82
C LEU A 410 18.21 60.41 -8.68
N PRO A 411 19.33 60.30 -7.95
CA PRO A 411 20.65 60.73 -8.47
C PRO A 411 21.70 59.60 -8.25
N SER A 412 22.29 58.98 -9.28
CA SER A 412 23.39 59.43 -10.16
C SER A 412 24.81 59.19 -9.64
N SER A 413 25.60 58.49 -10.48
CA SER A 413 27.07 58.48 -10.62
C SER A 413 27.86 57.60 -9.62
N SER A 414 28.96 56.90 -9.96
CA SER A 414 29.81 56.86 -11.16
C SER A 414 30.73 55.62 -11.18
N ASN A 415 31.11 55.20 -12.40
CA ASN A 415 32.39 54.63 -12.86
C ASN A 415 33.05 53.41 -12.16
N ALA A 416 33.17 52.29 -12.88
CA ALA A 416 34.35 51.91 -13.69
C ALA A 416 34.51 50.39 -13.81
N ASP A 417 34.87 49.95 -15.01
CA ASP A 417 35.26 48.59 -15.44
C ASP A 417 36.43 47.97 -14.66
N VAL A 418 36.61 46.64 -14.83
CA VAL A 418 37.84 45.79 -14.81
C VAL A 418 37.46 44.43 -14.17
N VAL A 419 37.18 43.37 -14.95
CA VAL A 419 38.07 42.33 -15.50
C VAL A 419 38.56 41.27 -14.48
N GLU A 420 38.51 40.01 -14.93
CA GLU A 420 39.13 38.76 -14.43
C GLU A 420 38.55 38.12 -13.17
N GLU A 421 37.93 36.94 -13.27
CA GLU A 421 38.50 35.59 -13.47
C GLU A 421 39.11 34.99 -12.18
N ASN A 422 38.65 33.78 -11.88
CA ASN A 422 39.26 32.75 -11.04
C ASN A 422 39.14 32.77 -9.50
N GLN A 423 38.59 31.63 -9.04
CA GLN A 423 39.01 30.84 -7.87
C GLN A 423 38.64 31.35 -6.46
N ALA A 424 37.61 30.68 -5.94
CA ALA A 424 37.48 30.07 -4.62
C ALA A 424 38.22 30.71 -3.44
N ARG A 425 37.45 31.09 -2.41
CA ARG A 425 37.86 30.96 -1.00
C ARG A 425 36.65 30.98 -0.07
N LEU A 426 36.44 29.83 0.57
CA LEU A 426 35.70 29.67 1.81
C LEU A 426 36.19 30.67 2.86
N PHE A 427 35.26 31.32 3.55
CA PHE A 427 35.50 31.84 4.90
C PHE A 427 34.36 31.36 5.81
N LEU A 428 34.72 30.46 6.73
CA LEU A 428 34.01 30.20 7.97
C LEU A 428 34.13 31.46 8.85
N THR A 429 33.01 31.95 9.35
CA THR A 429 33.00 32.82 10.53
C THR A 429 32.20 32.11 11.62
N HIS A 430 32.92 31.76 12.69
CA HIS A 430 32.36 31.42 13.99
C HIS A 430 31.69 32.66 14.59
N GLU A 431 30.45 32.51 15.05
CA GLU A 431 30.05 32.65 16.46
C GLU A 431 28.75 31.89 16.72
#